data_AF-B0T8S2-F1
#
_entry.id   AF-B0T8S2-F1
#
_cell.length_a   1.000
_cell.length_b   1.000
_cell.length_c   1.000
_cell.angle_alpha   90.00
_cell.angle_beta   90.00
_cell.angle_gamma   90.00
#
_symmetry.space_group_name_H-M   'P 1'
#
loop_
_entity.id
_entity.type
_entity.pdbx_description
1 polymer ?
#
loop_
_entity_poly.entity_id
_entity_poly.type
_entity_poly.pdbx_seq_one_letter_code
_entity_poly.pdbx_strand_id
1 'polypeptide(L)' 'MATDPALEAFLALEDDAVATYAEARAEALGLALPPETRAGVIENLTLLRRQTATFTAGLDGSEPTPEAFEP' A
#
# COMPACT_ATOMS: atom_id res chain seq x y z
N MET A 1 11.51 8.95 8.03
CA MET A 1 11.83 7.58 7.58
C MET A 1 11.86 7.55 6.06
N ALA A 2 12.92 7.04 5.44
CA ALA A 2 12.91 6.82 3.99
C ALA A 2 11.94 5.68 3.66
N THR A 3 10.99 5.93 2.77
CA THR A 3 10.12 4.89 2.21
C THR A 3 10.97 3.94 1.38
N ASP A 4 10.72 2.63 1.46
CA ASP A 4 11.40 1.70 0.56
C ASP A 4 10.88 1.88 -0.88
N PRO A 5 11.65 1.49 -1.91
CA PRO A 5 11.27 1.72 -3.31
C PRO A 5 9.93 1.09 -3.72
N ALA A 6 9.52 -0.01 -3.10
CA ALA A 6 8.24 -0.65 -3.42
C ALA A 6 7.07 0.17 -2.86
N LEU A 7 7.23 0.74 -1.67
CA LEU A 7 6.26 1.67 -1.12
C LEU A 7 6.15 2.95 -1.95
N GLU A 8 7.27 3.55 -2.38
CA GLU A 8 7.26 4.72 -3.26
C GLU A 8 6.53 4.44 -4.58
N ALA A 9 6.83 3.31 -5.21
CA ALA A 9 6.17 2.90 -6.46
C ALA A 9 4.66 2.68 -6.27
N PHE A 10 4.24 2.13 -5.12
CA PHE A 10 2.82 1.95 -4.81
C PHE A 10 2.09 3.28 -4.58
N LEU A 11 2.72 4.21 -3.87
CA LEU A 11 2.14 5.53 -3.60
C LEU A 11 2.00 6.38 -4.88
N ALA A 12 2.92 6.20 -5.83
CA ALA A 12 2.92 6.89 -7.12
C ALA A 12 1.86 6.40 -8.12
N LEU A 13 1.12 5.32 -7.81
CA LEU A 13 0.05 4.83 -8.69
C LEU A 13 -1.12 5.82 -8.76
N GLU A 14 -1.70 5.99 -9.94
CA GLU A 14 -3.02 6.62 -10.07
C GLU A 14 -4.13 5.65 -9.64
N ASP A 15 -5.32 6.17 -9.29
CA ASP A 15 -6.43 5.34 -8.80
C ASP A 15 -6.89 4.27 -9.82
N ASP A 16 -6.84 4.59 -11.11
CA ASP A 16 -7.17 3.67 -12.20
C ASP A 16 -6.08 2.60 -12.43
N ALA A 17 -4.85 2.86 -12.00
CA ALA A 17 -3.73 1.91 -12.08
C ALA A 17 -3.74 0.85 -10.97
N VAL A 18 -4.49 1.07 -9.88
CA VAL A 18 -4.53 0.15 -8.73
C VAL A 18 -5.05 -1.24 -9.11
N ALA A 19 -5.99 -1.33 -10.06
CA ALA A 19 -6.52 -2.61 -10.52
C ALA A 19 -5.42 -3.48 -11.16
N THR A 20 -4.63 -2.91 -12.05
CA THR A 20 -3.49 -3.59 -12.70
C THR A 20 -2.43 -3.98 -11.69
N TYR A 21 -2.13 -3.09 -10.74
CA TYR A 21 -1.21 -3.38 -9.65
C TYR A 21 -1.68 -4.58 -8.81
N ALA A 22 -2.97 -4.64 -8.45
CA ALA A 22 -3.53 -5.71 -7.64
C ALA A 22 -3.36 -7.08 -8.31
N GLU A 23 -3.58 -7.16 -9.62
CA GLU A 23 -3.40 -8.41 -10.37
C GLU A 23 -1.94 -8.83 -10.46
N ALA A 24 -1.05 -7.91 -10.85
CA ALA A 24 0.37 -8.20 -10.95
C ALA A 24 0.95 -8.62 -9.58
N ARG A 25 0.46 -7.99 -8.50
CA ARG A 25 0.90 -8.31 -7.15
C ARG A 25 0.36 -9.67 -6.68
N ALA A 26 -0.89 -10.00 -6.99
CA ALA A 26 -1.46 -11.31 -6.70
C ALA A 26 -0.69 -12.42 -7.43
N GLU A 27 -0.39 -12.23 -8.71
CA GLU A 27 0.41 -13.15 -9.51
C GLU A 27 1.82 -13.35 -8.92
N ALA A 28 2.51 -12.26 -8.58
CA ALA A 28 3.84 -12.31 -7.97
C ALA A 28 3.87 -13.01 -6.61
N LEU A 29 2.73 -13.04 -5.90
CA LEU A 29 2.57 -13.74 -4.62
C LEU A 29 2.04 -15.19 -4.79
N GLY A 30 1.74 -15.62 -6.01
CA GLY A 30 1.11 -16.92 -6.27
C GLY A 30 -0.31 -17.03 -5.73
N LEU A 31 -1.00 -15.90 -5.57
CA LEU A 31 -2.37 -15.81 -5.07
C LEU A 31 -3.36 -15.70 -6.23
N ALA A 32 -4.49 -16.38 -6.11
CA ALA A 32 -5.64 -16.12 -6.97
C ALA A 32 -6.38 -14.88 -6.46
N LEU A 33 -6.91 -14.09 -7.40
CA LEU A 33 -7.83 -12.99 -7.11
C LEU A 33 -9.21 -13.33 -7.67
N PRO A 34 -10.05 -14.08 -6.93
CA PRO A 34 -11.36 -14.51 -7.41
C PRO A 34 -12.23 -13.32 -7.84
N PRO A 35 -12.99 -13.43 -8.94
CA PRO A 35 -13.83 -12.34 -9.45
C PRO A 35 -14.73 -11.69 -8.40
N GLU A 36 -15.28 -12.48 -7.48
CA GLU A 36 -16.14 -12.04 -6.38
C GLU A 36 -15.44 -11.18 -5.34
N THR A 37 -14.11 -11.31 -5.19
CA THR A 37 -13.31 -10.52 -4.23
C THR A 37 -12.59 -9.35 -4.89
N ARG A 38 -12.41 -9.41 -6.22
CA ARG A 38 -11.56 -8.49 -6.99
C ARG A 38 -11.90 -7.02 -6.75
N ALA A 39 -13.18 -6.66 -6.82
CA ALA A 39 -13.62 -5.28 -6.59
C ALA A 39 -13.26 -4.79 -5.17
N GLY A 40 -13.55 -5.59 -4.15
CA GLY A 40 -13.24 -5.24 -2.76
C GLY A 40 -11.74 -5.13 -2.48
N VAL A 41 -10.91 -5.98 -3.10
CA VAL A 41 -9.46 -5.88 -2.98
C VAL A 41 -8.93 -4.59 -3.60
N ILE A 42 -9.42 -4.22 -4.79
CA ILE A 42 -9.02 -2.98 -5.47
C ILE A 42 -9.42 -1.76 -4.63
N GLU A 43 -10.65 -1.71 -4.11
CA GLU A 43 -11.11 -0.63 -3.23
C GLU A 43 -10.26 -0.51 -1.97
N ASN A 44 -9.96 -1.62 -1.31
CA ASN A 44 -9.12 -1.65 -0.11
C ASN A 44 -7.70 -1.17 -0.39
N LEU A 45 -7.11 -1.58 -1.53
CA LEU A 45 -5.77 -1.13 -1.92
C LEU A 45 -5.75 0.38 -2.25
N THR A 46 -6.78 0.88 -2.92
CA THR A 46 -6.93 2.32 -3.19
C THR A 46 -7.05 3.11 -1.89
N LEU A 47 -7.86 2.64 -0.94
CA LEU A 47 -8.01 3.26 0.37
C LEU A 47 -6.67 3.27 1.13
N LEU A 48 -6.00 2.12 1.18
CA LEU A 48 -4.70 1.97 1.83
C LEU A 48 -3.68 2.94 1.23
N ARG A 49 -3.56 3.00 -0.11
CA ARG A 49 -2.66 3.93 -0.81
C ARG A 49 -2.87 5.37 -0.37
N ARG A 50 -4.12 5.84 -0.36
CA ARG A 50 -4.48 7.23 0.01
C ARG A 50 -4.18 7.52 1.48
N GLN A 51 -4.48 6.58 2.37
CA GLN A 51 -4.21 6.72 3.80
C GLN A 51 -2.71 6.76 4.06
N THR A 52 -1.94 5.88 3.42
CA THR A 52 -0.49 5.88 3.54
C THR A 52 0.11 7.16 2.98
N ALA A 53 -0.35 7.66 1.82
CA ALA A 53 0.09 8.94 1.27
C ALA A 53 -0.14 10.10 2.24
N THR A 54 -1.33 10.14 2.87
CA THR A 54 -1.68 11.14 3.90
C THR A 54 -0.74 11.03 5.10
N PHE A 55 -0.50 9.81 5.58
CA PHE A 55 0.39 9.57 6.71
C PHE A 55 1.83 10.01 6.39
N THR A 56 2.37 9.59 5.23
CA THR A 56 3.74 9.91 4.83
C THR A 56 3.96 11.40 4.60
N ALA A 57 2.93 12.13 4.13
CA ALA A 57 2.99 13.58 3.98
C ALA A 57 3.08 14.32 5.33
N GLY A 58 2.68 13.67 6.43
CA GLY A 58 2.74 14.23 7.79
C GLY A 58 4.02 13.87 8.57
N LEU A 59 4.94 13.09 7.99
CA LEU A 59 6.16 12.61 8.66
C LEU A 59 7.31 13.64 8.71
N ASP A 60 7.01 14.94 8.67
CA ASP A 60 7.99 16.02 8.72
C ASP A 60 8.73 16.07 10.08
N GLY A 61 9.73 15.21 10.26
CA GLY A 61 10.84 15.32 11.22
C GLY A 61 10.53 15.10 12.71
N SER A 62 9.27 14.95 13.11
CA SER A 62 8.86 14.68 14.49
C SER A 62 8.53 13.20 14.66
N GLU A 63 9.53 12.32 14.67
CA GLU A 63 9.29 10.89 14.92
C GLU A 63 9.40 10.56 16.42
N PRO A 64 8.30 10.15 17.09
CA PRO A 64 8.44 9.27 18.25
C PRO A 64 8.99 7.94 17.76
N THR A 65 10.11 7.50 18.32
CA THR A 65 10.70 6.19 18.06
C THR A 65 9.66 5.11 18.39
N PRO A 66 9.35 4.16 17.48
CA PRO A 66 8.51 3.02 17.80
C PRO A 66 9.05 2.35 19.06
N GLU A 67 8.20 2.17 20.06
CA GLU A 67 8.60 1.54 21.32
C GLU A 67 9.08 0.12 21.00
N ALA A 68 10.29 -0.22 21.43
CA ALA A 68 10.83 -1.54 21.19
C ALA A 68 9.96 -2.57 21.91
N PHE A 69 9.52 -3.60 21.17
CA PHE A 69 8.82 -4.72 21.78
C PHE A 69 9.79 -5.52 22.66
N GLU A 70 9.47 -5.65 23.96
CA GLU A 70 10.14 -6.58 24.87
C GLU A 70 9.32 -7.89 24.98
N PRO A 71 9.94 -9.07 24.79
CA PRO A 71 9.26 -10.37 24.75
C PRO A 71 8.77 -10.89 26.10
#